data_AF-A0A345RBI2-F1
#
_entry.id   AF-A0A345RBI2-F1
#
_cell.length_a   1.000
_cell.length_b   1.000
_cell.length_c   1.000
_cell.angle_alpha   90.00
_cell.angle_beta   90.00
_cell.angle_gamma   90.00
#
_symmetry.space_group_name_H-M   'P 1'
#
loop_
_entity.id
_entity.type
_entity.pdbx_description
1 polymer ?
#
loop_
_entity_poly.entity_id
_entity_poly.type
_entity_poly.pdbx_seq_one_letter_code
_entity_poly.pdbx_strand_id
1 'polypeptide(L)'
;MAAKAYKVKKRGAGRHVQLPEWLQRTEAWTTMKPGPRALYVELKRRFNGHNNGRIYLSHRDAAIALNLHRNTVGPYFAELEERGFVVMTAGPHLGPSGSGISAQWALTELPMAGASKARTDFKKWKNPAQKPCITVINSVRPRKAG
;
A
#
# COMPACT_ATOMS: atom_id res chain seq x y z
N MET A 1 -37.41 -27.25 -27.92
CA MET A 1 -36.28 -27.07 -26.98
C MET A 1 -36.24 -25.60 -26.55
N ALA A 2 -36.64 -25.27 -25.32
CA ALA A 2 -36.60 -23.89 -24.83
C ALA A 2 -35.18 -23.50 -24.42
N ALA A 3 -34.64 -22.41 -24.99
CA ALA A 3 -33.32 -21.91 -24.64
C ALA A 3 -33.30 -21.40 -23.19
N LYS A 4 -32.35 -21.90 -22.40
CA LYS A 4 -32.17 -21.53 -20.99
C LYS A 4 -31.73 -20.06 -20.92
N ALA A 5 -32.55 -19.19 -20.33
CA ALA A 5 -32.22 -17.78 -20.17
C ALA A 5 -30.86 -17.60 -19.47
N TYR A 6 -29.99 -16.78 -20.07
CA TYR A 6 -28.66 -16.49 -19.53
C TYR A 6 -28.80 -15.82 -18.16
N LYS A 7 -28.37 -16.50 -17.09
CA LYS A 7 -28.36 -15.94 -15.73
C LYS A 7 -27.38 -14.78 -15.68
N VAL A 8 -27.91 -13.55 -15.65
CA VAL A 8 -27.13 -12.35 -15.30
C VAL A 8 -26.58 -12.57 -13.89
N LYS A 9 -25.28 -12.83 -13.76
CA LYS A 9 -24.63 -12.91 -12.45
C LYS A 9 -24.83 -11.57 -11.75
N LYS A 10 -25.43 -11.59 -10.55
CA LYS A 10 -25.51 -10.41 -9.68
C LYS A 10 -24.10 -9.84 -9.56
N ARG A 11 -23.91 -8.58 -9.95
CA ARG A 11 -22.64 -7.88 -9.74
C ARG A 11 -22.37 -7.92 -8.24
N GLY A 12 -21.27 -8.56 -7.83
CA GLY A 12 -20.86 -8.59 -6.42
C GLY A 12 -20.61 -7.18 -5.88
N ALA A 13 -20.18 -7.06 -4.61
CA ALA A 13 -20.01 -5.79 -3.88
C ALA A 13 -19.00 -4.77 -4.49
N GLY A 14 -18.50 -5.01 -5.70
CA GLY A 14 -17.54 -4.15 -6.39
C GLY A 14 -16.08 -4.52 -6.08
N ARG A 15 -15.15 -3.63 -6.45
CA ARG A 15 -13.73 -3.77 -6.16
C ARG A 15 -13.46 -3.31 -4.73
N HIS A 16 -12.75 -4.12 -3.96
CA HIS A 16 -12.29 -3.80 -2.61
C HIS A 16 -10.78 -4.02 -2.47
N VAL A 17 -10.20 -3.43 -1.43
CA VAL A 17 -8.81 -3.66 -1.03
C VAL A 17 -8.82 -4.59 0.18
N GLN A 18 -8.13 -5.73 0.10
CA GLN A 18 -7.94 -6.62 1.23
C GLN A 18 -6.63 -6.32 1.93
N LEU A 19 -6.64 -6.16 3.25
CA LEU A 19 -5.42 -6.06 4.05
C LEU A 19 -5.30 -7.33 4.89
N PRO A 20 -4.39 -8.27 4.54
CA PRO A 20 -4.30 -9.52 5.27
C PRO A 20 -3.67 -9.33 6.65
N GLU A 21 -4.17 -10.06 7.64
CA GLU A 21 -3.72 -9.94 9.04
C GLU A 21 -2.23 -10.22 9.19
N TRP A 22 -1.68 -11.19 8.44
CA TRP A 22 -0.26 -11.52 8.50
C TRP A 22 0.65 -10.36 8.06
N LEU A 23 0.14 -9.44 7.22
CA LEU A 23 0.85 -8.22 6.82
C LEU A 23 0.69 -7.16 7.91
N GLN A 24 -0.53 -6.96 8.41
CA GLN A 24 -0.82 -5.95 9.43
C GLN A 24 -0.15 -6.22 10.77
N ARG A 25 0.05 -7.48 11.13
CA ARG A 25 0.73 -7.89 12.37
C ARG A 25 2.25 -7.69 12.33
N THR A 26 2.83 -7.41 11.16
CA THR A 26 4.27 -7.19 11.07
C THR A 26 4.69 -5.93 11.81
N GLU A 27 5.88 -5.96 12.41
CA GLU A 27 6.47 -4.82 13.13
C GLU A 27 6.59 -3.58 12.22
N ALA A 28 6.90 -3.82 10.94
CA ALA A 28 6.96 -2.81 9.90
C ALA A 28 5.63 -2.07 9.72
N TRP A 29 4.49 -2.77 9.84
CA TRP A 29 3.15 -2.17 9.76
C TRP A 29 2.76 -1.49 11.05
N THR A 30 2.86 -2.20 12.18
CA THR A 30 2.33 -1.76 13.49
C THR A 30 3.00 -0.49 14.01
N THR A 31 4.27 -0.28 13.68
CA THR A 31 5.05 0.92 14.06
C THR A 31 5.00 2.05 13.03
N MET A 32 4.31 1.86 11.90
CA MET A 32 4.24 2.86 10.83
C MET A 32 3.27 3.97 11.18
N LYS A 33 3.56 5.22 10.77
CA LYS A 33 2.58 6.30 10.88
C LYS A 33 1.31 5.98 10.06
N PRO A 34 0.14 6.51 10.44
CA PRO A 34 -1.11 6.23 9.72
C PRO A 34 -1.10 6.75 8.28
N GLY A 35 -0.40 7.86 8.00
CA GLY A 35 -0.31 8.45 6.66
C GLY A 35 0.28 7.52 5.60
N PRO A 36 1.49 6.97 5.80
CA PRO A 36 2.05 5.98 4.88
C PRO A 36 1.19 4.71 4.74
N ARG A 37 0.51 4.26 5.81
CA ARG A 37 -0.46 3.15 5.71
C ARG A 37 -1.61 3.49 4.76
N ALA A 38 -2.15 4.71 4.80
CA ALA A 38 -3.19 5.15 3.88
C ALA A 38 -2.68 5.20 2.42
N LEU A 39 -1.44 5.66 2.21
CA LEU A 39 -0.80 5.63 0.89
C LEU A 39 -0.65 4.21 0.33
N TYR A 40 -0.28 3.25 1.18
CA TYR A 40 -0.21 1.84 0.80
C TYR A 40 -1.55 1.30 0.31
N VAL A 41 -2.65 1.63 1.00
CA VAL A 41 -4.00 1.24 0.60
C VAL A 41 -4.35 1.80 -0.78
N GLU A 42 -4.00 3.06 -1.06
CA GLU A 42 -4.23 3.67 -2.38
C GLU A 42 -3.42 2.99 -3.49
N LEU A 43 -2.15 2.64 -3.23
CA LEU A 43 -1.36 1.83 -4.17
C LEU A 43 -2.03 0.47 -4.44
N LYS A 44 -2.51 -0.20 -3.39
CA LYS A 44 -3.20 -1.49 -3.50
C LYS A 44 -4.54 -1.38 -4.23
N ARG A 45 -5.26 -0.26 -4.10
CA ARG A 45 -6.48 0.04 -4.86
C ARG A 45 -6.22 0.19 -6.36
N ARG A 46 -5.05 0.71 -6.74
CA ARG A 46 -4.63 0.88 -8.15
C ARG A 46 -4.12 -0.40 -8.79
N PHE A 47 -3.79 -1.41 -7.99
CA PHE A 47 -3.48 -2.73 -8.50
C PHE A 47 -4.74 -3.41 -9.08
N ASN A 48 -4.59 -4.02 -10.26
CA ASN A 48 -5.68 -4.62 -11.03
C ASN A 48 -5.52 -6.13 -11.26
N GLY A 49 -4.61 -6.79 -10.53
CA GLY A 49 -4.31 -8.21 -10.68
C GLY A 49 -3.07 -8.50 -11.52
N HIS A 50 -2.67 -7.59 -12.41
CA HIS A 50 -1.68 -7.88 -13.46
C HIS A 50 -0.62 -6.78 -13.61
N ASN A 51 -0.90 -5.56 -13.13
CA ASN A 51 0.00 -4.41 -13.24
C ASN A 51 1.00 -4.26 -12.09
N ASN A 52 1.34 -5.33 -11.35
CA ASN A 52 2.32 -5.22 -10.27
C ASN A 52 3.71 -4.90 -10.86
N GLY A 53 4.33 -3.81 -10.38
CA GLY A 53 5.54 -3.23 -10.97
C GLY A 53 5.29 -2.20 -12.06
N ARG A 54 4.03 -1.94 -12.41
CA ARG A 54 3.58 -0.87 -13.30
C ARG A 54 2.41 -0.10 -12.68
N ILE A 55 2.41 0.03 -11.35
CA ILE A 55 1.41 0.81 -10.64
C ILE A 55 1.83 2.28 -10.72
N TYR A 56 1.10 3.07 -11.49
CA TYR A 56 1.37 4.50 -11.65
C TYR A 56 0.78 5.31 -10.50
N LEU A 57 1.65 6.01 -9.78
CA LEU A 57 1.24 6.97 -8.77
C LEU A 57 2.30 8.06 -8.61
N SER A 58 1.98 9.28 -9.06
CA SER A 58 2.81 10.45 -8.80
C SER A 58 2.58 10.99 -7.39
N HIS A 59 3.52 11.80 -6.89
CA HIS A 59 3.37 12.51 -5.63
C HIS A 59 2.16 13.45 -5.63
N ARG A 60 1.86 14.07 -6.78
CA ARG A 60 0.71 14.97 -6.96
C ARG A 60 -0.61 14.20 -6.91
N ASP A 61 -0.70 13.08 -7.62
CA ASP A 61 -1.92 12.27 -7.63
C ASP A 61 -2.17 11.61 -6.27
N ALA A 62 -1.11 11.20 -5.58
CA ALA A 62 -1.20 10.69 -4.23
C ALA A 62 -1.66 11.77 -3.23
N ALA A 63 -1.19 13.01 -3.38
CA ALA A 63 -1.64 14.14 -2.57
C ALA A 63 -3.14 14.40 -2.76
N ILE A 64 -3.63 14.37 -4.01
CA ILE A 64 -5.06 14.49 -4.33
C ILE A 64 -5.84 13.31 -3.74
N ALA A 65 -5.37 12.08 -3.94
CA ALA A 65 -6.07 10.87 -3.50
C ALA A 65 -6.19 10.78 -1.97
N LEU A 66 -5.18 11.26 -1.23
CA LEU A 66 -5.16 11.26 0.23
C LEU A 66 -5.68 12.55 0.85
N ASN A 67 -6.02 13.56 0.04
CA ASN A 67 -6.38 14.91 0.48
C ASN A 67 -5.31 15.53 1.40
N LEU A 68 -4.04 15.50 0.94
CA LEU A 68 -2.88 16.00 1.67
C LEU A 68 -2.13 17.06 0.84
N HIS A 69 -1.26 17.81 1.51
CA HIS A 69 -0.31 18.67 0.82
C HIS A 69 0.78 17.84 0.14
N ARG A 70 1.25 18.26 -1.05
CA ARG A 70 2.25 17.53 -1.84
C ARG A 70 3.55 17.24 -1.07
N ASN A 71 3.97 18.14 -0.20
CA ASN A 71 5.21 17.99 0.58
C ASN A 71 5.10 16.93 1.67
N THR A 72 3.87 16.52 2.03
CA THR A 72 3.62 15.49 3.05
C THR A 72 3.78 14.09 2.49
N VAL A 73 3.51 13.90 1.19
CA VAL A 73 3.44 12.58 0.57
C VAL A 73 4.81 11.99 0.26
N GLY A 74 5.80 12.83 -0.08
CA GLY A 74 7.16 12.36 -0.37
C GLY A 74 7.76 11.51 0.75
N PRO A 75 7.77 11.98 2.01
CA PRO A 75 8.20 11.19 3.15
C PRO A 75 7.42 9.87 3.32
N TYR A 76 6.15 9.80 2.90
CA TYR A 76 5.35 8.57 3.02
C TYR A 76 5.79 7.51 2.02
N PHE A 77 6.14 7.89 0.79
CA PHE A 77 6.75 6.96 -0.17
C PHE A 77 8.07 6.42 0.36
N ALA A 78 8.93 7.30 0.87
CA ALA A 78 10.21 6.91 1.45
C ALA A 78 10.03 5.92 2.62
N GLU A 79 9.09 6.19 3.54
CA GLU A 79 8.82 5.30 4.67
C GLU A 79 8.27 3.93 4.22
N LEU A 80 7.44 3.87 3.18
CA LEU A 80 6.95 2.60 2.63
C LEU A 80 8.04 1.78 1.95
N GLU A 81 8.95 2.44 1.24
CA GLU A 81 10.08 1.81 0.55
C GLU A 81 11.12 1.31 1.56
N GLU A 82 11.49 2.14 2.53
CA GLU A 82 12.40 1.79 3.63
C GLU A 82 11.89 0.58 4.43
N ARG A 83 10.58 0.57 4.73
CA ARG A 83 9.93 -0.54 5.43
C ARG A 83 9.66 -1.75 4.53
N GLY A 84 9.97 -1.67 3.24
CA GLY A 84 9.91 -2.79 2.31
C GLY A 84 8.50 -3.21 1.90
N PHE A 85 7.51 -2.31 1.96
CA PHE A 85 6.14 -2.57 1.47
C PHE A 85 5.99 -2.32 -0.02
N VAL A 86 6.79 -1.39 -0.55
CA VAL A 86 6.77 -1.00 -1.96
C VAL A 86 8.19 -0.89 -2.49
N VAL A 87 8.33 -0.97 -3.81
CA VAL A 87 9.60 -0.74 -4.51
C VAL A 87 9.31 0.15 -5.71
N MET A 88 10.12 1.19 -5.91
CA MET A 88 10.05 1.97 -7.15
C MET A 88 10.69 1.16 -8.28
N THR A 89 9.88 0.74 -9.26
CA THR A 89 10.36 -0.03 -10.41
C THR A 89 10.87 0.85 -11.54
N ALA A 90 10.30 2.05 -11.68
CA ALA A 90 10.79 3.07 -12.60
C ALA A 90 10.55 4.45 -12.01
N GLY A 91 11.59 5.29 -12.06
CA GLY A 91 11.50 6.67 -11.63
C GLY A 91 10.66 7.55 -12.57
N PRO A 92 10.19 8.70 -12.08
CA PRO A 92 9.56 9.68 -12.94
C PRO A 92 10.58 10.16 -13.96
N HIS A 93 10.22 10.14 -15.24
CA HIS A 93 11.10 10.56 -16.33
C HIS A 93 10.28 11.25 -17.43
N LEU A 94 10.95 12.05 -18.25
CA LEU A 94 10.32 12.68 -19.39
C LEU A 94 10.24 11.67 -20.55
N GLY A 95 9.03 11.43 -21.04
CA GLY A 95 8.82 10.56 -22.19
C GLY A 95 9.31 11.21 -23.49
N PRO A 96 9.47 10.42 -24.57
CA PRO A 96 9.93 10.93 -25.88
C PRO A 96 9.05 12.05 -26.47
N SER A 97 7.78 12.09 -26.10
CA SER A 97 6.80 13.11 -26.52
C SER A 97 6.78 14.36 -25.63
N GLY A 98 7.74 14.50 -24.69
CA GLY A 98 7.74 15.58 -23.70
C GLY A 98 6.67 15.45 -22.61
N SER A 99 5.93 14.33 -22.58
CA SER A 99 4.96 14.05 -21.51
C SER A 99 5.66 13.42 -20.31
N GLY A 100 5.44 13.98 -19.12
CA GLY A 100 5.99 13.42 -17.87
C GLY A 100 5.38 12.07 -17.54
N ILE A 101 6.21 11.04 -17.42
CA ILE A 101 5.79 9.71 -16.99
C ILE A 101 5.92 9.64 -15.47
N SER A 102 4.83 9.23 -14.81
CA SER A 102 4.79 9.07 -13.37
C SER A 102 5.65 7.89 -12.90
N ALA A 103 6.12 7.96 -11.66
CA ALA A 103 6.80 6.84 -11.01
C ALA A 103 5.94 5.58 -11.04
N GLN A 104 6.60 4.44 -11.25
CA GLN A 104 6.01 3.12 -11.23
C GLN A 104 6.40 2.38 -9.95
N TRP A 105 5.42 1.71 -9.37
CA TRP A 105 5.57 1.02 -8.09
C TRP A 105 5.21 -0.46 -8.21
N ALA A 106 5.86 -1.27 -7.37
CA ALA A 106 5.50 -2.66 -7.10
C ALA A 106 5.11 -2.82 -5.62
N LEU A 107 4.10 -3.64 -5.36
CA LEU A 107 3.77 -4.13 -4.03
C LEU A 107 4.63 -5.36 -3.74
N THR A 108 5.40 -5.34 -2.65
CA THR A 108 6.31 -6.44 -2.30
C THR A 108 5.57 -7.67 -1.75
N GLU A 109 4.32 -7.52 -1.31
CA GLU A 109 3.48 -8.62 -0.85
C GLU A 109 3.03 -9.54 -2.01
N LEU A 110 3.07 -9.03 -3.25
CA LEU A 110 2.61 -9.73 -4.45
C LEU A 110 3.81 -10.09 -5.33
N PRO A 111 3.74 -11.20 -6.08
CA PRO A 111 4.73 -11.47 -7.12
C PRO A 111 4.64 -10.40 -8.22
N MET A 112 5.79 -10.02 -8.77
CA MET A 112 5.85 -9.20 -9.97
C MET A 112 5.47 -10.06 -11.19
N ALA A 113 5.06 -9.42 -12.30
CA ALA A 113 4.84 -10.13 -13.56
C ALA A 113 6.07 -10.97 -13.94
N GLY A 114 5.88 -12.28 -14.10
CA GLY A 114 6.95 -13.23 -14.42
C GLY A 114 7.75 -13.76 -13.23
N ALA A 115 7.52 -13.27 -12.02
CA ALA A 115 8.19 -13.77 -10.81
C ALA A 115 7.37 -14.88 -10.14
N SER A 116 8.04 -15.95 -9.68
CA SER A 116 7.39 -17.07 -8.99
C SER A 116 7.11 -16.81 -7.50
N LYS A 117 7.80 -15.84 -6.89
CA LYS A 117 7.68 -15.52 -5.45
C LYS A 117 7.52 -14.01 -5.23
N ALA A 118 6.71 -13.66 -4.24
CA ALA A 118 6.65 -12.31 -3.69
C ALA A 118 7.91 -11.99 -2.87
N ARG A 119 8.33 -10.72 -2.87
CA ARG A 119 9.57 -10.30 -2.20
C ARG A 119 9.42 -10.26 -0.67
N THR A 120 8.28 -9.78 -0.18
CA THR A 120 7.91 -9.70 1.24
C THR A 120 8.98 -9.09 2.16
N ASP A 121 9.69 -8.05 1.71
CA ASP A 121 10.82 -7.45 2.45
C ASP A 121 10.43 -6.90 3.82
N PHE A 122 9.20 -6.38 3.94
CA PHE A 122 8.66 -5.88 5.20
C PHE A 122 8.66 -6.90 6.35
N LYS A 123 8.75 -8.21 6.05
CA LYS A 123 8.92 -9.25 7.09
C LYS A 123 10.28 -9.20 7.77
N LYS A 124 11.31 -8.75 7.04
CA LYS A 124 12.69 -8.66 7.53
C LYS A 124 12.96 -7.33 8.24
N TRP A 125 12.12 -6.33 8.02
CA TRP A 125 12.29 -5.03 8.64
C TRP A 125 12.17 -5.14 10.17
N LYS A 126 13.13 -4.50 10.85
CA LYS A 126 13.19 -4.38 12.31
C LYS A 126 13.29 -2.90 12.63
N ASN A 127 12.55 -2.47 13.65
CA ASN A 127 12.54 -1.08 14.03
C ASN A 127 13.93 -0.66 14.52
N PRO A 128 14.59 0.31 13.86
CA PRO A 128 15.78 0.93 14.40
C PRO A 128 15.34 1.86 15.54
N ALA A 129 15.10 1.30 16.73
CA ALA A 129 14.81 2.00 17.98
C ALA A 129 14.07 3.36 17.80
N GLN A 130 12.83 3.36 17.32
CA GLN A 130 12.06 4.61 17.26
C GLN A 130 11.79 5.18 18.66
N LYS A 131 12.05 6.49 18.82
CA LYS A 131 11.40 7.32 19.85
C LYS A 131 9.90 7.26 19.57
N PRO A 132 9.08 6.66 20.44
CA PRO A 132 7.67 6.52 20.16
C PRO A 132 7.06 7.93 20.01
N CYS A 133 6.27 8.15 18.95
CA CYS A 133 5.65 9.46 18.69
C CYS A 133 4.64 9.88 19.77
N ILE A 134 4.25 8.93 20.62
CA ILE A 134 3.55 9.11 21.87
C ILE A 134 4.36 8.33 22.91
N THR A 135 4.79 8.95 24.01
CA THR A 135 5.29 8.19 25.16
C THR A 135 4.19 7.22 25.56
N VAL A 136 4.44 5.92 25.43
CA VAL A 136 3.50 4.89 25.91
C VAL A 136 3.43 5.04 27.43
N ILE A 137 2.47 5.81 27.91
CA ILE A 137 2.13 5.82 29.32
C ILE A 137 1.41 4.50 29.54
N ASN A 138 2.04 3.57 30.28
CA ASN A 138 1.40 2.34 30.72
C ASN A 138 0.23 2.69 31.65
N SER A 139 -0.92 3.07 31.07
CA SER A 139 -2.15 3.26 31.82
C SER A 139 -2.73 1.88 32.12
N VAL A 140 -2.33 1.33 33.26
CA VAL A 140 -3.00 0.19 33.88
C VAL A 140 -4.41 0.68 34.19
N ARG A 141 -5.39 0.38 33.31
CA ARG A 141 -6.79 0.58 33.67
C ARG A 141 -7.11 -0.39 34.80
N PRO A 142 -7.54 0.06 35.98
CA PRO A 142 -7.96 -0.86 37.03
C PRO A 142 -9.14 -1.68 36.50
N ARG A 143 -8.99 -3.01 36.53
CA ARG A 143 -10.12 -3.90 36.28
C ARG A 143 -11.15 -3.63 37.37
N LYS A 144 -12.33 -3.13 37.00
CA LYS A 144 -13.47 -3.11 37.92
C LYS A 144 -13.80 -4.57 38.23
N ALA A 145 -13.63 -4.96 39.49
CA ALA A 145 -14.19 -6.20 40.00
C ALA A 145 -15.72 -6.07 39.93
N GLY A 146 -16.35 -7.01 39.24
CA GLY A 146 -17.78 -7.25 39.23
C GLY A 146 -18.01 -8.70 39.61
#